data_AF-A0A496ADF7-F1
#
_entry.id   AF-A0A496ADF7-F1
#
_cell.length_a   1.000
_cell.length_b   1.000
_cell.length_c   1.000
_cell.angle_alpha   90.00
_cell.angle_beta   90.00
_cell.angle_gamma   90.00
#
_symmetry.space_group_name_H-M   'P 1'
#
loop_
_entity.id
_entity.type
_entity.pdbx_description
1 polymer ?
#
loop_
_entity_poly.entity_id
_entity_poly.type
_entity_poly.pdbx_seq_one_letter_code
_entity_poly.pdbx_strand_id
1 'polypeptide(L)'
;MNLLFCLESILSEFRFMFNSQNFALFQAFIYGFITHTGEGTLTRLYQSSVSQTRYWSFPKFLCRGKWDPDALAAHLIKYLQAIFPLSVYVYDQTHALKTGGSQWGLHFFRNFSYQRHRVNQSKFHYGHEFGALGLLCATPTDWLLFPVWVKLIVPQ
;
A
#
# COMPACT_ATOMS: atom_id res chain seq x y z
N MET A 1 -11.49 -10.51 -21.92
CA MET A 1 -12.13 -9.52 -21.03
C MET A 1 -11.10 -8.44 -20.76
N ASN A 2 -11.39 -7.16 -21.02
CA ASN A 2 -10.40 -6.08 -20.89
C ASN A 2 -10.09 -5.85 -19.40
N LEU A 3 -8.83 -5.97 -18.98
CA LEU A 3 -8.39 -5.78 -17.59
C LEU A 3 -8.88 -4.43 -17.03
N LEU A 4 -8.94 -3.40 -17.87
CA LEU A 4 -9.50 -2.08 -17.53
C LEU A 4 -10.96 -2.17 -17.09
N PHE A 5 -11.78 -2.94 -17.81
CA PHE A 5 -13.21 -3.10 -17.51
C PHE A 5 -13.42 -3.84 -16.19
N CYS A 6 -12.62 -4.89 -15.93
CA CYS A 6 -12.66 -5.58 -14.64
C CYS A 6 -12.27 -4.64 -13.50
N LEU A 7 -11.21 -3.86 -13.69
CA LEU A 7 -10.72 -2.93 -12.68
C LEU A 7 -11.72 -1.81 -12.40
N GLU A 8 -12.35 -1.23 -13.42
CA GLU A 8 -13.40 -0.22 -13.25
C GLU A 8 -14.58 -0.79 -12.45
N SER A 9 -15.03 -2.01 -12.77
CA SER A 9 -16.09 -2.68 -12.02
C SER A 9 -15.72 -2.85 -10.54
N ILE A 10 -14.54 -3.38 -10.26
CA ILE A 10 -14.06 -3.59 -8.88
C ILE A 10 -13.95 -2.25 -8.14
N LEU A 11 -13.36 -1.22 -8.76
CA LEU A 11 -13.20 0.08 -8.12
C LEU A 11 -14.54 0.77 -7.87
N SER A 12 -15.55 0.51 -8.69
CA SER A 12 -16.89 1.10 -8.53
C SER A 12 -17.58 0.69 -7.22
N GLU A 13 -17.28 -0.50 -6.69
CA GLU A 13 -17.73 -0.95 -5.36
C GLU A 13 -17.28 0.01 -4.25
N PHE A 14 -16.16 0.69 -4.44
CA PHE A 14 -15.59 1.60 -3.44
C PHE A 14 -16.16 3.02 -3.53
N ARG A 15 -16.97 3.34 -4.55
CA ARG A 15 -17.40 4.72 -4.86
C ARG A 15 -18.06 5.44 -3.69
N PHE A 16 -18.90 4.74 -2.92
CA PHE A 16 -19.64 5.33 -1.81
C PHE A 16 -18.74 5.81 -0.66
N MET A 17 -17.48 5.37 -0.61
CA MET A 17 -16.50 5.78 0.40
C MET A 17 -15.79 7.10 0.05
N PHE A 18 -16.04 7.65 -1.14
CA PHE A 18 -15.38 8.85 -1.63
C PHE A 18 -16.40 9.88 -2.11
N ASN A 19 -16.02 11.17 -2.05
CA ASN A 19 -16.68 12.16 -2.89
C ASN A 19 -16.24 12.02 -4.34
N SER A 20 -16.97 12.64 -5.28
CA SER A 20 -16.72 12.50 -6.73
C SER A 20 -15.28 12.81 -7.14
N GLN A 21 -14.67 13.85 -6.54
CA GLN A 21 -13.29 14.25 -6.87
C GLN A 21 -12.26 13.25 -6.33
N ASN A 22 -12.40 12.83 -5.06
CA ASN A 22 -11.49 11.86 -4.44
C ASN A 22 -11.62 10.48 -5.09
N PHE A 23 -12.82 10.10 -5.54
CA PHE A 23 -13.02 8.84 -6.23
C PHE A 23 -12.26 8.80 -7.56
N ALA A 24 -12.36 9.86 -8.37
CA ALA A 24 -11.62 9.95 -9.62
C ALA A 24 -10.09 9.91 -9.40
N LEU A 25 -9.60 10.55 -8.33
CA LEU A 25 -8.18 10.50 -7.95
C LEU A 25 -7.77 9.12 -7.44
N PHE A 26 -8.63 8.45 -6.67
CA PHE A 26 -8.42 7.07 -6.24
C PHE A 26 -8.32 6.11 -7.43
N GLN A 27 -9.26 6.18 -8.38
CA GLN A 27 -9.23 5.36 -9.58
C GLN A 27 -7.96 5.61 -10.40
N ALA A 28 -7.61 6.87 -10.64
CA ALA A 28 -6.38 7.22 -11.34
C ALA A 28 -5.13 6.71 -10.61
N PHE A 29 -5.09 6.82 -9.28
CA PHE A 29 -3.98 6.34 -8.47
C PHE A 29 -3.80 4.82 -8.59
N ILE A 30 -4.88 4.04 -8.43
CA ILE A 30 -4.83 2.58 -8.57
C ILE A 30 -4.46 2.18 -10.00
N TYR A 31 -5.01 2.87 -11.01
CA TYR A 31 -4.66 2.62 -12.40
C TYR A 31 -3.16 2.83 -12.63
N GLY A 32 -2.63 3.99 -12.22
CA GLY A 32 -1.20 4.27 -12.32
C GLY A 32 -0.33 3.26 -11.56
N PHE A 33 -0.81 2.75 -10.42
CA PHE A 33 -0.13 1.72 -9.66
C PHE A 33 -0.10 0.36 -10.37
N ILE A 34 -1.16 -0.02 -11.08
CA ILE A 34 -1.20 -1.29 -11.81
C ILE A 34 -0.43 -1.20 -13.14
N THR A 35 -0.46 -0.05 -13.81
CA THR A 35 0.09 0.09 -15.16
C THR A 35 1.53 0.56 -15.20
N HIS A 36 2.06 1.19 -14.14
CA HIS A 36 3.44 1.63 -14.16
C HIS A 36 4.41 0.46 -14.28
N THR A 37 5.43 0.63 -15.10
CA THR A 37 6.56 -0.29 -15.25
C THR A 37 7.82 0.50 -14.91
N GLY A 38 8.39 0.26 -13.72
CA GLY A 38 9.60 0.96 -13.25
C GLY A 38 9.55 1.36 -11.78
N GLU A 39 10.34 2.36 -11.42
CA GLU A 39 10.41 2.87 -10.04
C GLU A 39 9.06 3.43 -9.58
N GLY A 40 8.58 2.97 -8.42
CA GLY A 40 7.31 3.34 -7.81
C GLY A 40 7.24 4.77 -7.25
N THR A 41 7.86 5.74 -7.93
CA THR A 41 7.80 7.16 -7.54
C THR A 41 6.41 7.73 -7.86
N LEU A 42 5.96 8.69 -7.05
CA LEU A 42 4.66 9.33 -7.24
C LEU A 42 4.53 10.02 -8.61
N THR A 43 5.63 10.54 -9.14
CA THR A 43 5.69 11.13 -10.49
C THR A 43 5.43 10.09 -11.57
N ARG A 44 6.05 8.90 -11.48
CA ARG A 44 5.83 7.81 -12.43
C ARG A 44 4.42 7.24 -12.34
N LEU A 45 3.88 7.10 -11.12
CA LEU A 45 2.50 6.72 -10.91
C LEU A 45 1.53 7.71 -11.57
N TYR A 46 1.74 9.01 -11.38
CA TYR A 46 0.93 10.03 -12.02
C TYR A 46 1.03 9.99 -13.55
N GLN A 47 2.23 9.86 -14.12
CA GLN A 47 2.42 9.74 -15.57
C GLN A 47 1.71 8.50 -16.16
N SER A 48 1.63 7.41 -15.40
CA SER A 48 0.98 6.16 -15.81
C SER A 48 -0.54 6.14 -15.55
N SER A 49 -1.04 7.09 -14.77
CA SER A 49 -2.44 7.13 -14.30
C SER A 49 -3.47 7.58 -15.33
N VAL A 50 -3.02 8.16 -16.46
CA VAL A 50 -3.88 8.81 -17.47
C VAL A 50 -4.77 9.91 -16.86
N SER A 51 -4.42 10.42 -15.67
CA SER A 51 -5.18 11.48 -15.00
C SER A 51 -5.07 12.79 -15.77
N GLN A 52 -6.21 13.44 -15.99
CA GLN A 52 -6.27 14.80 -16.55
C GLN A 52 -6.09 15.90 -15.49
N THR A 53 -5.95 15.52 -14.22
CA THR A 53 -5.76 16.48 -13.12
C THR A 53 -4.31 16.94 -13.05
N ARG A 54 -4.00 18.00 -12.27
CA ARG A 54 -2.61 18.42 -12.06
C ARG A 54 -1.88 17.40 -11.18
N TYR A 55 -0.58 17.19 -11.41
CA TYR A 55 0.30 16.35 -10.58
C TYR A 55 0.09 16.56 -9.07
N TRP A 56 0.00 17.82 -8.62
CA TRP A 56 -0.19 18.18 -7.20
C TRP A 56 -1.47 17.64 -6.56
N SER A 57 -2.44 17.19 -7.36
CA SER A 57 -3.65 16.53 -6.86
C SER A 57 -3.36 15.17 -6.22
N PHE A 58 -2.35 14.42 -6.70
CA PHE A 58 -1.97 13.11 -6.14
C PHE A 58 -1.41 13.23 -4.72
N PRO A 59 -0.36 14.03 -4.45
CA PRO A 59 0.10 14.26 -3.08
C PRO A 59 -1.00 14.80 -2.16
N LYS A 60 -1.85 15.71 -2.66
CA LYS A 60 -2.96 16.24 -1.87
C LYS A 60 -4.00 15.18 -1.55
N PHE A 61 -4.32 14.28 -2.49
CA PHE A 61 -5.23 13.16 -2.27
C PHE A 61 -4.67 12.20 -1.20
N LEU A 62 -3.40 11.84 -1.27
CA LEU A 62 -2.76 10.92 -0.33
C LEU A 62 -2.62 11.52 1.08
N CYS A 63 -2.27 12.80 1.19
CA CYS A 63 -1.97 13.42 2.49
C CYS A 63 -3.14 14.18 3.11
N ARG A 64 -4.08 14.68 2.30
CA ARG A 64 -5.17 15.58 2.73
C ARG A 64 -6.54 15.15 2.23
N GLY A 65 -6.62 14.06 1.47
CA GLY A 65 -7.88 13.53 0.99
C GLY A 65 -8.77 13.15 2.16
N LYS A 66 -10.07 13.43 2.04
CA LYS A 66 -11.08 12.90 2.94
C LYS A 66 -11.42 11.47 2.48
N TRP A 67 -10.66 10.51 2.96
CA TRP A 67 -10.94 9.08 2.87
C TRP A 67 -10.25 8.36 4.04
N ASP A 68 -10.81 7.23 4.44
CA ASP A 68 -10.31 6.46 5.58
C ASP A 68 -9.68 5.14 5.07
N PRO A 69 -8.35 4.96 5.21
CA PRO A 69 -7.68 3.75 4.76
C PRO A 69 -8.13 2.50 5.54
N ASP A 70 -8.53 2.63 6.81
CA ASP A 70 -9.02 1.50 7.60
C ASP A 70 -10.41 1.08 7.13
N ALA A 71 -11.30 2.04 6.85
CA ALA A 71 -12.62 1.75 6.28
C ALA A 71 -12.50 1.09 4.89
N LEU A 72 -11.56 1.56 4.07
CA LEU A 72 -11.29 0.98 2.75
C LEU A 72 -10.79 -0.46 2.87
N ALA A 73 -9.84 -0.73 3.77
CA ALA A 73 -9.34 -2.06 4.04
C ALA A 73 -10.45 -3.00 4.56
N ALA A 74 -11.28 -2.53 5.49
CA ALA A 74 -12.40 -3.30 6.01
C ALA A 74 -13.42 -3.64 4.92
N HIS A 75 -13.69 -2.71 4.00
CA HIS A 75 -14.57 -2.98 2.87
C HIS A 75 -13.95 -3.98 1.89
N LEU A 76 -12.66 -3.86 1.58
CA LEU A 76 -11.94 -4.81 0.73
C LEU A 76 -11.97 -6.22 1.33
N ILE A 77 -11.75 -6.36 2.64
CA ILE A 77 -11.86 -7.65 3.34
C ILE A 77 -13.25 -8.25 3.16
N LYS A 78 -14.31 -7.48 3.40
CA LYS A 78 -15.71 -7.95 3.23
C LYS A 78 -15.99 -8.37 1.79
N TYR A 79 -15.52 -7.58 0.83
CA TYR A 79 -15.65 -7.89 -0.59
C TYR A 79 -14.95 -9.21 -0.96
N LEU A 80 -13.71 -9.40 -0.50
CA LEU A 80 -12.97 -10.64 -0.74
C LEU A 80 -13.62 -11.84 -0.04
N GLN A 81 -14.12 -11.70 1.18
CA GLN A 81 -14.80 -12.78 1.91
C GLN A 81 -16.12 -13.21 1.25
N ALA A 82 -16.82 -12.29 0.58
CA ALA A 82 -18.00 -12.62 -0.20
C ALA A 82 -17.66 -13.49 -1.43
N ILE A 83 -16.47 -13.32 -2.00
CA ILE A 83 -15.97 -14.11 -3.13
C ILE A 83 -15.32 -15.42 -2.67
N PHE A 84 -14.57 -15.36 -1.57
CA PHE A 84 -13.78 -16.46 -1.01
C PHE A 84 -14.26 -16.77 0.43
N PRO A 85 -15.33 -17.59 0.58
CA PRO A 85 -15.91 -17.85 1.89
C PRO A 85 -14.95 -18.61 2.83
N LEU A 86 -14.03 -19.39 2.27
CA LEU A 86 -12.95 -20.02 3.03
C LEU A 86 -11.70 -19.13 2.97
N SER A 87 -11.47 -18.35 4.03
CA SER A 87 -10.33 -17.45 4.15
C SER A 87 -9.83 -17.35 5.58
N VAL A 88 -8.54 -17.05 5.75
CA VAL A 88 -7.90 -16.82 7.05
C VAL A 88 -7.09 -15.53 7.03
N TYR A 89 -7.03 -14.84 8.16
CA TYR A 89 -6.18 -13.67 8.31
C TYR A 89 -4.73 -14.09 8.52
N VAL A 90 -3.83 -13.42 7.82
CA VAL A 90 -2.37 -13.56 7.99
C VAL A 90 -1.82 -12.21 8.39
N TYR A 91 -1.13 -12.17 9.52
CA TYR A 91 -0.46 -10.98 10.01
C TYR A 91 1.04 -11.21 9.97
N ASP A 92 1.77 -10.20 9.50
CA ASP A 92 3.24 -10.22 9.51
C ASP A 92 3.77 -8.81 9.82
N GLN A 93 5.00 -8.76 10.31
CA GLN A 93 5.73 -7.52 10.55
C GLN A 93 6.88 -7.42 9.55
N THR A 94 6.98 -6.26 8.91
CA THR A 94 8.05 -5.97 7.96
C THR A 94 8.66 -4.61 8.27
N HIS A 95 9.89 -4.39 7.84
CA HIS A 95 10.55 -3.11 8.02
C HIS A 95 11.22 -2.63 6.74
N ALA A 96 11.21 -1.31 6.55
CA ALA A 96 11.93 -0.66 5.48
C ALA A 96 13.13 0.09 6.07
N LEU A 97 14.34 -0.35 5.73
CA LEU A 97 15.56 0.37 6.11
C LEU A 97 15.66 1.70 5.36
N LYS A 98 16.09 2.74 6.08
CA LYS A 98 16.22 4.11 5.57
C LYS A 98 17.60 4.65 5.89
N THR A 99 18.20 5.35 4.93
CA THR A 99 19.53 5.95 5.04
C THR A 99 19.50 7.48 5.06
N GLY A 100 18.32 8.10 4.91
CA GLY A 100 18.14 9.55 4.96
C GLY A 100 18.02 10.09 6.39
N GLY A 101 18.40 11.36 6.59
CA GLY A 101 18.32 12.02 7.90
C GLY A 101 16.90 12.38 8.33
N SER A 102 16.67 12.42 9.66
CA SER A 102 15.47 12.90 10.37
C SER A 102 14.12 12.52 9.72
N GLN A 103 13.65 11.31 9.99
CA GLN A 103 12.34 10.84 9.55
C GLN A 103 11.47 10.54 10.78
N TRP A 104 10.19 10.89 10.72
CA TRP A 104 9.25 10.60 11.79
C TRP A 104 8.92 9.11 11.84
N GLY A 105 8.73 8.54 13.04
CA GLY A 105 8.37 7.13 13.24
C GLY A 105 9.52 6.15 13.01
N LEU A 106 10.78 6.59 13.12
CA LEU A 106 11.93 5.71 12.95
C LEU A 106 12.11 4.75 14.12
N HIS A 107 12.44 3.51 13.78
CA HIS A 107 12.85 2.44 14.66
C HIS A 107 14.33 2.13 14.48
N PHE A 108 14.90 1.46 15.50
CA PHE A 108 16.27 0.98 15.50
C PHE A 108 16.28 -0.54 15.29
N PHE A 109 16.89 -0.97 14.19
CA PHE A 109 17.04 -2.39 13.88
C PHE A 109 18.50 -2.81 14.03
N ARG A 110 18.73 -4.03 14.52
CA ARG A 110 20.08 -4.58 14.59
C ARG A 110 20.63 -4.78 13.18
N ASN A 111 21.85 -4.31 12.95
CA ASN A 111 22.57 -4.62 11.71
C ASN A 111 23.22 -6.00 11.83
N PHE A 112 22.57 -7.04 11.30
CA PHE A 112 23.11 -8.41 11.33
C PHE A 112 24.38 -8.59 10.50
N SER A 113 24.66 -7.68 9.56
CA SER A 113 25.88 -7.67 8.76
C SER A 113 27.03 -6.93 9.42
N TYR A 114 26.87 -6.43 10.66
CA TYR A 114 27.88 -5.64 11.37
C TYR A 114 29.16 -6.43 11.63
N GLN A 115 30.30 -5.88 11.22
CA GLN A 115 31.63 -6.39 11.52
C GLN A 115 32.42 -5.38 12.35
N ARG A 116 32.90 -5.80 13.52
CA ARG A 116 33.62 -4.93 14.49
C ARG A 116 34.82 -4.19 13.89
N HIS A 117 35.45 -4.77 12.85
CA HIS A 117 36.65 -4.23 12.21
C HIS A 117 36.35 -3.25 11.05
N ARG A 118 35.08 -3.04 10.66
CA ARG A 118 34.71 -2.08 9.61
C ARG A 118 34.35 -0.72 10.22
N VAL A 119 35.18 0.28 9.96
CA VAL A 119 35.11 1.61 10.59
C VAL A 119 33.87 2.43 10.18
N ASN A 120 33.27 2.12 9.02
CA ASN A 120 32.12 2.85 8.45
C ASN A 120 30.80 2.06 8.52
N GLN A 121 30.67 1.09 9.43
CA GLN A 121 29.46 0.30 9.57
C GLN A 121 28.81 0.52 10.94
N SER A 122 27.57 1.04 10.94
CA SER A 122 26.79 1.17 12.16
C SER A 122 26.34 -0.20 12.68
N LYS A 123 26.30 -0.36 14.02
CA LYS A 123 25.71 -1.53 14.69
C LYS A 123 24.19 -1.62 14.50
N PHE A 124 23.57 -0.48 14.16
CA PHE A 124 22.13 -0.35 14.00
C PHE A 124 21.80 0.32 12.68
N HIS A 125 20.70 -0.11 12.08
CA HIS A 125 20.05 0.58 10.99
C HIS A 125 18.83 1.33 11.51
N TYR A 126 18.50 2.41 10.82
CA TYR A 126 17.27 3.15 11.04
C TYR A 126 16.27 2.74 9.97
N GLY A 127 14.99 2.70 10.32
CA GLY A 127 13.95 2.41 9.35
C GLY A 127 12.55 2.56 9.92
N HIS A 128 11.56 2.22 9.11
CA HIS A 128 10.16 2.19 9.53
C HIS A 128 9.73 0.75 9.71
N GLU A 129 9.06 0.46 10.83
CA GLU A 129 8.40 -0.83 11.05
C GLU A 129 6.94 -0.74 10.63
N PHE A 130 6.45 -1.79 9.97
CA PHE A 130 5.09 -1.88 9.49
C PHE A 130 4.45 -3.18 9.93
N GLY A 131 3.21 -3.11 10.40
CA GLY A 131 2.32 -4.26 10.48
C GLY A 131 1.58 -4.41 9.15
N ALA A 132 1.60 -5.61 8.59
CA ALA A 132 0.86 -5.95 7.39
C ALA A 132 -0.19 -7.01 7.70
N LEU A 133 -1.40 -6.81 7.17
CA LEU A 133 -2.47 -7.78 7.23
C LEU A 133 -2.81 -8.21 5.81
N GLY A 134 -2.86 -9.53 5.62
CA GLY A 134 -3.34 -10.17 4.42
C GLY A 134 -4.55 -11.07 4.71
N LEU A 135 -5.34 -11.30 3.67
CA LEU A 135 -6.38 -12.32 3.66
C LEU A 135 -5.94 -13.45 2.76
N LEU A 136 -5.67 -14.62 3.34
CA LEU A 136 -5.30 -15.83 2.62
C LEU A 136 -6.59 -16.59 2.28
N CYS A 137 -6.94 -16.57 1.01
CA CYS A 137 -8.19 -17.09 0.47
C CYS A 137 -7.96 -18.42 -0.23
N ALA A 138 -8.77 -19.43 0.08
CA ALA A 138 -8.75 -20.69 -0.64
C ALA A 138 -9.48 -20.57 -1.98
N THR A 139 -8.91 -21.21 -2.99
CA THR A 139 -9.53 -21.44 -4.30
C THR A 139 -9.63 -22.95 -4.54
N PRO A 140 -10.27 -23.43 -5.62
CA PRO A 140 -10.34 -24.86 -5.90
C PRO A 140 -8.98 -25.55 -6.08
N THR A 141 -7.94 -24.82 -6.50
CA THR A 141 -6.61 -25.37 -6.80
C THR A 141 -5.50 -24.87 -5.90
N ASP A 142 -5.61 -23.64 -5.38
CA ASP A 142 -4.53 -22.93 -4.71
C ASP A 142 -5.02 -22.04 -3.57
N TRP A 143 -4.08 -21.42 -2.88
CA TRP A 143 -4.33 -20.33 -1.94
C TRP A 143 -3.80 -19.02 -2.51
N LEU A 144 -4.61 -17.95 -2.45
CA LEU A 144 -4.24 -16.61 -2.89
C LEU A 144 -4.16 -15.69 -1.68
N LEU A 145 -3.01 -15.02 -1.50
CA LEU A 145 -2.81 -14.02 -0.46
C LEU A 145 -3.10 -12.62 -1.00
N PHE A 146 -4.14 -11.99 -0.47
CA PHE A 146 -4.46 -10.59 -0.78
C PHE A 146 -3.92 -9.68 0.33
N PRO A 147 -2.96 -8.78 0.04
CA PRO A 147 -2.57 -7.75 0.99
C PRO A 147 -3.72 -6.74 1.11
N VAL A 148 -4.27 -6.56 2.31
CA VAL A 148 -5.47 -5.73 2.52
C VAL A 148 -5.17 -4.47 3.33
N TRP A 149 -4.12 -4.48 4.13
CA TRP A 149 -3.82 -3.37 5.03
C TRP A 149 -2.34 -3.38 5.43
N VAL A 150 -1.75 -2.19 5.49
CA VAL A 150 -0.41 -1.96 6.00
C VAL A 150 -0.43 -0.70 6.85
N LYS A 151 0.11 -0.76 8.06
CA LYS A 151 0.28 0.42 8.92
C LYS A 151 1.68 0.54 9.44
N LEU A 152 2.14 1.79 9.49
CA LEU A 152 3.33 2.15 10.22
C LEU A 152 3.11 1.90 11.72
N ILE A 153 3.98 1.12 12.32
CA ILE A 153 4.09 1.00 13.78
C ILE A 153 4.96 2.17 14.22
N VAL A 154 4.48 2.98 15.16
CA VAL A 154 5.22 4.14 15.67
C VAL A 154 5.79 3.77 17.04
N PRO A 155 7.07 4.02 17.32
CA PRO A 155 7.62 3.81 18.66
C PRO A 155 6.87 4.68 19.68
N GLN A 156 6.55 4.12 20.84
CA GLN A 156 5.93 4.85 21.96
C GLN A 156 6.96 5.69 22.73
#